data_AF-A0A4V6XW92-F1
#
_entry.id   AF-A0A4V6XW92-F1
#
_cell.length_a   1.000
_cell.length_b   1.000
_cell.length_c   1.000
_cell.angle_alpha   90.00
_cell.angle_beta   90.00
_cell.angle_gamma   90.00
#
_symmetry.space_group_name_H-M   'P 1'
#
loop_
_entity.id
_entity.type
_entity.pdbx_description
1 polymer ?
#
loop_
_entity_poly.entity_id
_entity_poly.type
_entity_poly.pdbx_seq_one_letter_code
_entity_poly.pdbx_strand_id
1 'polypeptide(L)'
;MSNLTAFHGTADFILFLDHNIAVTIGKLIVGFVGAILNSVIIIVLWRSPTLKQDSFTLLLTVLCGSEIVLGLAGVPRAVVTAFLTERMTKFLCMAMGSLYVYGDVATSTAMSGIAIARFNVARKADNLIVPLDHCSSQRPRRTSRLRAAVPKSEGRTSRHVPPSCVVAP
;
A
#
# COMPACT_ATOMS: atom_id res chain seq x y z
N MET A 1 33.02 -51.27 -0.32
CA MET A 1 32.14 -50.44 -1.17
C MET A 1 30.89 -49.91 -0.45
N SER A 2 30.60 -50.33 0.79
CA SER A 2 29.42 -49.91 1.58
C SER A 2 29.56 -48.57 2.32
N ASN A 3 30.77 -48.04 2.49
CA ASN A 3 30.99 -46.76 3.21
C ASN A 3 30.77 -45.51 2.34
N LEU A 4 30.88 -45.61 1.00
CA LEU A 4 30.78 -44.46 0.11
C LEU A 4 29.32 -44.00 -0.07
N THR A 5 28.37 -44.94 -0.07
CA THR A 5 26.92 -44.65 -0.15
C THR A 5 26.37 -44.09 1.16
N ALA A 6 26.90 -44.52 2.31
CA ALA A 6 26.56 -43.94 3.60
C ALA A 6 27.04 -42.49 3.73
N PHE A 7 28.25 -42.20 3.22
CA PHE A 7 28.84 -40.85 3.27
C PHE A 7 28.11 -39.86 2.34
N HIS A 8 27.67 -40.32 1.16
CA HIS A 8 26.87 -39.49 0.24
C HIS A 8 25.49 -39.17 0.85
N GLY A 9 24.81 -40.18 1.41
CA GLY A 9 23.53 -39.99 2.09
C GLY A 9 23.62 -39.04 3.31
N THR A 10 24.74 -39.05 4.04
CA THR A 10 24.95 -38.10 5.14
C THR A 10 25.23 -36.68 4.67
N ALA A 11 25.94 -36.49 3.56
CA ALA A 11 26.22 -35.16 3.02
C ALA A 11 24.95 -34.49 2.47
N ASP A 12 24.11 -35.24 1.76
CA ASP A 12 22.82 -34.77 1.26
C ASP A 12 21.86 -34.44 2.42
N PHE A 13 21.90 -35.22 3.50
CA PHE A 13 21.12 -34.96 4.71
C PHE A 13 21.55 -33.68 5.44
N ILE A 14 22.86 -33.44 5.56
CA ILE A 14 23.41 -32.23 6.19
C ILE A 14 23.02 -30.98 5.37
N LEU A 15 23.14 -31.05 4.04
CA LEU A 15 22.80 -29.93 3.15
C LEU A 15 21.29 -29.62 3.16
N PHE A 16 20.45 -30.65 3.26
CA PHE A 16 19.01 -30.49 3.46
C PHE A 16 18.66 -29.90 4.83
N LEU A 17 19.39 -30.28 5.89
CA LEU A 17 19.23 -29.73 7.23
C LEU A 17 19.58 -28.24 7.26
N ASP A 18 20.73 -27.86 6.69
CA ASP A 18 21.19 -26.47 6.61
C ASP A 18 20.22 -25.59 5.82
N HIS A 19 19.65 -26.10 4.72
CA HIS A 19 18.67 -25.37 3.94
C HIS A 19 17.38 -25.11 4.76
N ASN A 20 16.87 -26.10 5.47
CA ASN A 20 15.68 -25.94 6.29
C ASN A 20 15.89 -24.98 7.47
N ILE A 21 17.07 -25.01 8.09
CA ILE A 21 17.47 -24.08 9.15
C ILE A 21 17.57 -22.66 8.59
N ALA A 22 18.24 -22.47 7.45
CA ALA A 22 18.37 -21.17 6.80
C ALA A 22 17.01 -20.57 6.42
N VAL A 23 16.10 -21.36 5.85
CA VAL A 23 14.73 -20.94 5.52
C VAL A 23 13.96 -20.54 6.78
N THR A 24 14.13 -21.28 7.87
CA THR A 24 13.45 -21.00 9.15
C THR A 24 13.94 -19.71 9.78
N ILE A 25 15.27 -19.51 9.81
CA ILE A 25 15.89 -18.27 10.30
C ILE A 25 15.47 -17.08 9.44
N GLY A 26 15.47 -17.24 8.10
CA GLY A 26 15.01 -16.20 7.17
C GLY A 26 13.57 -15.78 7.44
N LYS A 27 12.66 -16.73 7.65
CA LYS A 27 11.26 -16.46 8.04
C LYS A 27 11.16 -15.71 9.37
N LEU A 28 12.02 -16.04 10.33
CA LEU A 28 12.06 -15.39 11.65
C LEU A 28 12.47 -13.92 11.52
N ILE A 29 13.54 -13.63 10.77
CA ILE A 29 14.03 -12.27 10.53
C ILE A 29 12.97 -11.46 9.78
N VAL A 30 12.46 -11.98 8.67
CA VAL A 30 11.47 -11.28 7.83
C VAL A 30 10.17 -11.04 8.63
N GLY A 31 9.69 -12.04 9.36
CA GLY A 31 8.48 -11.91 10.18
C GLY A 31 8.65 -10.89 11.31
N PHE A 32 9.82 -10.86 11.97
CA PHE A 32 10.10 -9.92 13.06
C PHE A 32 10.25 -8.48 12.56
N VAL A 33 11.06 -8.27 11.53
CA VAL A 33 11.25 -6.95 10.91
C VAL A 33 9.93 -6.44 10.33
N GLY A 34 9.19 -7.31 9.64
CA GLY A 34 7.86 -7.00 9.11
C GLY A 34 6.89 -6.57 10.20
N ALA A 35 6.76 -7.34 11.28
CA ALA A 35 5.86 -6.98 12.38
C ALA A 35 6.22 -5.65 13.05
N ILE A 36 7.50 -5.38 13.28
CA ILE A 36 7.95 -4.11 13.89
C ILE A 36 7.65 -2.93 12.99
N LEU A 37 8.08 -2.98 11.73
CA LEU A 37 7.90 -1.86 10.79
C LEU A 37 6.41 -1.56 10.58
N ASN A 38 5.59 -2.60 10.43
CA ASN A 38 4.14 -2.42 10.31
C ASN A 38 3.50 -1.86 11.58
N SER A 39 3.99 -2.24 12.77
CA SER A 39 3.52 -1.68 14.03
C SER A 39 3.84 -0.19 14.15
N VAL A 40 5.04 0.24 13.75
CA VAL A 40 5.43 1.66 13.72
C VAL A 40 4.53 2.45 12.78
N ILE A 41 4.23 1.93 11.59
CA ILE A 41 3.33 2.57 10.62
C ILE A 41 1.95 2.79 11.24
N ILE A 42 1.37 1.77 11.88
CA ILE A 42 0.06 1.90 12.55
C ILE A 42 0.10 2.98 13.64
N ILE A 43 1.16 3.02 14.45
CA ILE A 43 1.31 4.04 15.50
C ILE A 43 1.33 5.45 14.89
N VAL A 44 2.07 5.65 13.81
CA VAL A 44 2.16 6.94 13.10
C VAL A 44 0.80 7.35 12.51
N LEU A 45 0.10 6.41 11.87
CA LEU A 45 -1.25 6.64 11.33
C LEU A 45 -2.24 6.96 12.45
N TRP A 46 -2.15 6.28 13.59
CA TRP A 46 -3.07 6.48 14.70
C TRP A 46 -2.86 7.82 15.40
N ARG A 47 -1.61 8.32 15.42
CA ARG A 47 -1.25 9.62 15.99
C ARG A 47 -1.66 10.81 15.12
N SER A 48 -1.86 10.60 13.81
CA SER A 48 -2.22 11.66 12.86
C SER A 48 -3.74 11.73 12.65
N PRO A 49 -4.47 12.64 13.32
CA PRO A 49 -5.93 12.72 13.19
C PRO A 49 -6.39 13.12 11.79
N THR A 50 -5.56 13.87 11.06
CA THR A 50 -5.82 14.33 9.69
C THR A 50 -5.88 13.20 8.66
N LEU A 51 -5.25 12.04 8.93
CA LEU A 51 -5.26 10.91 7.99
C LEU A 51 -6.35 9.87 8.30
N LYS A 52 -7.00 9.92 9.47
CA LYS A 52 -7.95 8.88 9.92
C LYS A 52 -9.23 8.76 9.10
N GLN A 53 -9.64 9.83 8.41
CA GLN A 53 -10.91 9.87 7.70
C GLN A 53 -10.83 9.40 6.25
N ASP A 54 -9.63 9.16 5.72
CA ASP A 54 -9.46 8.67 4.35
C ASP A 54 -9.62 7.15 4.28
N SER A 55 -10.48 6.67 3.38
CA SER A 55 -10.66 5.23 3.10
C SER A 55 -9.35 4.52 2.75
N PHE A 56 -8.38 5.26 2.20
CA PHE A 56 -7.04 4.76 1.90
C PHE A 56 -6.23 4.44 3.17
N THR A 57 -6.32 5.28 4.20
CA THR A 57 -5.66 5.06 5.50
C THR A 57 -6.23 3.85 6.21
N LEU A 58 -7.54 3.62 6.09
CA LEU A 58 -8.20 2.44 6.66
C LEU A 58 -7.69 1.16 5.98
N LEU A 59 -7.64 1.13 4.64
CA LEU A 59 -7.05 0.02 3.88
C LEU A 59 -5.58 -0.24 4.23
N LEU A 60 -4.78 0.82 4.39
CA LEU A 60 -3.39 0.71 4.85
C LEU A 60 -3.28 0.14 6.27
N THR A 61 -4.18 0.53 7.17
CA THR A 61 -4.20 0.01 8.54
C THR A 61 -4.54 -1.48 8.55
N VAL A 62 -5.49 -1.92 7.71
CA VAL A 62 -5.82 -3.34 7.55
C VAL A 62 -4.62 -4.10 6.99
N LEU A 63 -3.93 -3.55 5.97
CA LEU A 63 -2.73 -4.14 5.38
C LEU A 63 -1.60 -4.31 6.41
N CYS A 64 -1.26 -3.25 7.16
CA CYS A 64 -0.25 -3.35 8.20
C CYS A 64 -0.67 -4.29 9.34
N GLY A 65 -1.96 -4.30 9.69
CA GLY A 65 -2.51 -5.18 10.71
C GLY A 65 -2.40 -6.66 10.32
N SER A 66 -2.71 -7.01 9.06
CA SER A 66 -2.60 -8.39 8.57
C SER A 66 -1.16 -8.88 8.52
N GLU A 67 -0.21 -8.02 8.16
CA GLU A 67 1.23 -8.33 8.22
C GLU A 67 1.72 -8.61 9.66
N ILE A 68 1.21 -7.88 10.65
CA ILE A 68 1.51 -8.16 12.07
C ILE A 68 0.95 -9.52 12.48
N VAL A 69 -0.27 -9.86 12.06
CA VAL A 69 -0.88 -11.17 12.31
C VAL A 69 -0.06 -12.29 11.66
N LEU A 70 0.44 -12.06 10.45
CA LEU A 70 1.34 -12.99 9.74
C LEU A 70 2.63 -13.23 10.54
N GLY A 71 3.25 -12.15 11.04
CA GLY A 71 4.43 -12.21 11.90
C GLY A 71 4.16 -12.98 13.19
N LEU A 72 3.04 -12.69 13.86
CA LEU A 72 2.63 -13.36 15.10
C LEU A 72 2.32 -14.85 14.89
N ALA A 73 1.83 -15.25 13.72
CA ALA A 73 1.59 -16.65 13.39
C ALA A 73 2.87 -17.40 12.99
N GLY A 74 3.74 -16.74 12.21
CA GLY A 74 4.94 -17.32 11.64
C GLY A 74 6.12 -17.40 12.61
N VAL A 75 6.35 -16.36 13.41
CA VAL A 75 7.53 -16.25 14.28
C VAL A 75 7.54 -17.31 15.38
N PRO A 76 6.46 -17.56 16.16
CA PRO A 76 6.46 -18.61 17.18
C PRO A 76 6.65 -20.01 16.58
N ARG A 77 6.13 -20.25 15.37
CA ARG A 77 6.34 -21.50 14.64
C ARG A 77 7.81 -21.68 14.26
N ALA A 78 8.46 -20.62 13.78
CA ALA A 78 9.89 -20.63 13.48
C ALA A 78 10.73 -20.82 14.75
N VAL A 79 10.39 -20.15 15.85
CA VAL A 79 11.10 -20.26 17.14
C VAL A 79 11.01 -21.66 17.72
N VAL A 80 9.83 -22.27 17.76
CA VAL A 80 9.66 -23.64 18.28
C VAL A 80 10.46 -24.63 17.44
N THR A 81 10.42 -24.47 16.11
CA THR A 81 11.14 -25.36 15.18
C THR A 81 12.66 -25.19 15.26
N ALA A 82 13.15 -23.95 15.42
CA ALA A 82 14.58 -23.66 15.40
C ALA A 82 15.27 -23.82 16.77
N PHE A 83 14.57 -23.56 17.88
CA PHE A 83 15.20 -23.46 19.20
C PHE A 83 14.68 -24.45 20.23
N LEU A 84 13.41 -24.89 20.15
CA LEU A 84 12.81 -25.63 21.25
C LEU A 84 12.83 -27.16 21.08
N THR A 85 13.05 -27.72 19.89
CA THR A 85 12.97 -29.18 19.59
C THR A 85 11.65 -29.87 19.99
N GLU A 86 10.79 -29.20 20.77
CA GLU A 86 9.47 -29.63 21.17
C GLU A 86 8.51 -29.59 20.00
N ARG A 87 7.66 -30.62 19.92
CA ARG A 87 6.58 -30.63 18.93
C ARG A 87 5.45 -29.74 19.40
N MET A 88 5.05 -28.79 18.55
CA MET A 88 3.80 -28.06 18.75
C MET A 88 2.62 -29.03 18.87
N THR A 89 1.67 -28.70 19.74
CA THR A 89 0.41 -29.42 19.81
C THR A 89 -0.37 -29.27 18.50
N LYS A 90 -1.15 -30.29 18.13
CA LYS A 90 -1.95 -30.29 16.88
C LYS A 90 -2.87 -29.06 16.81
N PHE A 91 -3.47 -28.69 17.95
CA PHE A 91 -4.34 -27.52 18.05
C PHE A 91 -3.58 -26.21 17.77
N LEU A 92 -2.41 -26.02 18.37
CA LEU A 92 -1.61 -24.81 18.15
C LEU A 92 -1.13 -24.70 16.70
N CYS A 93 -0.70 -25.82 16.10
CA CYS A 93 -0.32 -25.85 14.69
C CYS A 93 -1.49 -25.45 13.77
N MET A 94 -2.70 -25.96 14.06
CA MET A 94 -3.90 -25.61 13.30
C MET A 94 -4.28 -24.13 13.48
N ALA A 95 -4.25 -23.62 14.71
CA ALA A 95 -4.58 -22.22 15.02
C ALA A 95 -3.59 -21.25 14.36
N MET A 96 -2.29 -21.52 14.44
CA MET A 96 -1.27 -20.69 13.78
C MET A 96 -1.36 -20.79 12.25
N GLY A 97 -1.68 -21.98 11.72
CA GLY A 97 -1.96 -22.17 10.30
C GLY A 97 -3.15 -21.33 9.84
N SER A 98 -4.26 -21.34 10.58
CA SER A 98 -5.44 -20.54 10.24
C SER A 98 -5.17 -19.03 10.31
N LEU A 99 -4.42 -18.58 11.32
CA LEU A 99 -4.05 -17.16 11.44
C LEU A 99 -3.19 -16.71 10.25
N TYR A 100 -2.26 -17.57 9.81
CA TYR A 100 -1.41 -17.29 8.67
C TYR A 100 -2.22 -17.16 7.38
N VAL A 101 -3.15 -18.09 7.12
CA VAL A 101 -4.05 -18.02 5.95
C VAL A 101 -4.95 -16.78 6.02
N TYR A 102 -5.49 -16.47 7.19
CA TYR A 102 -6.32 -15.28 7.38
C TYR A 102 -5.53 -14.00 7.06
N GLY A 103 -4.31 -13.86 7.58
CA GLY A 103 -3.49 -12.69 7.31
C GLY A 103 -3.13 -12.57 5.83
N ASP A 104 -2.83 -13.67 5.14
CA ASP A 104 -2.49 -13.67 3.71
C ASP A 104 -3.68 -13.23 2.83
N VAL A 105 -4.87 -13.77 3.13
CA VAL A 105 -6.11 -13.37 2.46
C VAL A 105 -6.45 -11.91 2.76
N ALA A 106 -6.24 -11.45 3.99
CA ALA A 106 -6.47 -10.05 4.36
C ALA A 106 -5.50 -9.10 3.65
N THR A 107 -4.21 -9.45 3.56
CA THR A 107 -3.17 -8.68 2.85
C THR A 107 -3.51 -8.57 1.36
N SER A 108 -3.80 -9.69 0.69
CA SER A 108 -4.15 -9.71 -0.74
C SER A 108 -5.45 -8.94 -1.04
N THR A 109 -6.45 -9.04 -0.16
CA THR A 109 -7.70 -8.29 -0.28
C THR A 109 -7.47 -6.79 -0.08
N ALA A 110 -6.66 -6.39 0.90
CA ALA A 110 -6.32 -4.99 1.14
C ALA A 110 -5.54 -4.39 -0.04
N MET A 111 -4.56 -5.10 -0.59
CA MET A 111 -3.84 -4.66 -1.81
C MET A 111 -4.78 -4.48 -2.99
N SER A 112 -5.71 -5.42 -3.20
CA SER A 112 -6.71 -5.33 -4.26
C SER A 112 -7.64 -4.12 -4.06
N GLY A 113 -8.09 -3.88 -2.83
CA GLY A 113 -8.91 -2.71 -2.47
C GLY A 113 -8.17 -1.39 -2.72
N ILE A 114 -6.88 -1.33 -2.40
CA ILE A 114 -6.02 -0.17 -2.69
C ILE A 114 -5.90 0.06 -4.20
N ALA A 115 -5.66 -0.99 -4.98
CA ALA A 115 -5.55 -0.90 -6.43
C ALA A 115 -6.85 -0.39 -7.07
N ILE A 116 -8.01 -0.91 -6.65
CA ILE A 116 -9.33 -0.46 -7.11
C ILE A 116 -9.58 1.00 -6.72
N ALA A 117 -9.25 1.39 -5.49
CA ALA A 117 -9.39 2.78 -5.05
C ALA A 117 -8.58 3.74 -5.92
N ARG A 118 -7.34 3.37 -6.25
CA ARG A 118 -6.46 4.18 -7.13
C ARG A 118 -6.97 4.22 -8.57
N PHE A 119 -7.46 3.11 -9.09
CA PHE A 119 -8.07 3.05 -10.41
C PHE A 119 -9.30 3.96 -10.53
N ASN A 120 -10.18 3.96 -9.54
CA ASN A 120 -11.38 4.81 -9.53
C ASN A 120 -11.03 6.31 -9.47
N VAL A 121 -10.01 6.69 -8.70
CA VAL A 121 -9.53 8.07 -8.65
C VAL A 121 -8.95 8.50 -9.99
N ALA A 122 -8.12 7.66 -10.63
CA ALA A 122 -7.55 7.93 -11.95
C ALA A 122 -8.66 8.10 -13.01
N ARG A 123 -9.62 7.17 -13.06
CA ARG A 123 -10.75 7.24 -14.00
C ARG A 123 -11.60 8.50 -13.81
N LYS A 124 -11.80 8.93 -12.56
CA LYS A 124 -12.56 10.16 -12.27
C LYS A 124 -11.79 11.41 -12.72
N ALA A 125 -10.45 11.40 -12.66
CA ALA A 125 -9.62 12.48 -13.19
C ALA A 125 -9.69 12.55 -14.72
N ASP A 126 -9.64 11.41 -15.42
CA ASP A 126 -9.72 11.37 -16.89
C ASP A 126 -11.07 11.89 -17.41
N ASN A 127 -12.18 11.51 -16.77
CA ASN A 127 -13.51 12.02 -17.12
C ASN A 127 -13.67 13.54 -16.87
N LEU A 128 -12.82 14.14 -16.04
CA LEU A 128 -12.82 15.58 -15.76
C LEU A 128 -12.03 16.39 -16.79
N ILE A 129 -11.15 15.73 -17.56
CA ILE A 129 -10.27 16.37 -18.57
C ILE A 129 -10.96 16.46 -19.95
N VAL A 130 -12.00 15.65 -20.21
CA VAL A 130 -12.66 15.56 -21.52
C VAL A 130 -13.63 16.70 -21.92
N PRO A 131 -14.05 17.69 -21.10
CA PRO A 131 -14.87 18.80 -21.60
C PRO A 131 -14.10 20.11 -21.86
N LEU A 132 -12.77 20.10 -22.09
CA LEU A 132 -12.01 21.33 -22.40
C LEU A 132 -11.49 21.46 -23.84
N ASP A 133 -11.53 20.40 -24.66
CA ASP A 133 -11.07 20.48 -26.05
C ASP A 133 -12.14 20.98 -27.04
N HIS A 134 -13.36 21.29 -26.59
CA HIS A 134 -14.41 21.84 -27.45
C HIS A 134 -14.56 23.37 -27.41
N CYS A 135 -13.74 24.08 -26.64
CA CYS A 135 -13.87 25.54 -26.49
C CYS A 135 -12.64 26.34 -26.96
N SER A 136 -11.86 25.84 -27.91
CA SER A 136 -10.72 26.61 -28.48
C SER A 136 -10.76 26.83 -30.01
N SER A 137 -11.83 26.38 -30.70
CA SER A 137 -11.99 26.56 -32.15
C SER A 137 -12.87 27.76 -32.53
N GLN A 138 -12.63 28.94 -31.96
CA GLN A 138 -13.06 30.21 -32.56
C GLN A 138 -12.02 31.30 -32.25
N ARG A 139 -10.89 31.28 -32.96
CA ARG A 139 -10.12 32.51 -33.18
C ARG A 139 -10.70 33.23 -34.39
N PRO A 140 -11.34 34.41 -34.24
CA PRO A 140 -11.74 35.19 -35.39
C PRO A 140 -10.48 35.77 -36.07
N ARG A 141 -10.50 35.70 -37.40
CA ARG A 141 -9.50 36.21 -38.33
C ARG A 141 -9.07 37.64 -37.99
N ARG A 142 -7.76 37.87 -38.05
CA ARG A 142 -7.15 39.20 -38.20
C ARG A 142 -7.79 39.94 -39.39
N THR A 143 -8.40 41.09 -39.12
CA THR A 143 -8.56 42.17 -40.09
C THR A 143 -8.16 43.48 -39.42
N SER A 144 -6.99 43.96 -39.85
CA SER A 144 -6.51 45.34 -39.97
C SER A 144 -7.55 46.46 -39.79
N ARG A 145 -7.21 47.50 -38.99
CA ARG A 145 -6.93 48.88 -39.44
C ARG A 145 -6.92 49.90 -38.27
N LEU A 146 -5.88 50.74 -38.31
CA LEU A 146 -5.81 52.18 -38.02
C LEU A 146 -6.24 52.80 -36.67
N ARG A 147 -5.25 53.55 -36.15
CA ARG A 147 -5.29 54.92 -35.58
C ARG A 147 -5.88 55.19 -34.19
N ALA A 148 -4.93 55.54 -33.31
CA ALA A 148 -4.75 56.86 -32.68
C ALA A 148 -5.41 57.17 -31.32
N ALA A 149 -4.59 57.88 -30.53
CA ALA A 149 -4.89 58.82 -29.44
C ALA A 149 -5.11 58.27 -28.00
N VAL A 150 -4.08 58.46 -27.18
CA VAL A 150 -4.09 58.82 -25.74
C VAL A 150 -4.65 60.28 -25.62
N PRO A 151 -5.30 60.81 -24.53
CA PRO A 151 -5.07 60.56 -23.09
C PRO A 151 -6.27 60.62 -22.08
N LYS A 152 -5.91 60.32 -20.81
CA LYS A 152 -6.28 60.99 -19.52
C LYS A 152 -7.50 60.56 -18.67
N SER A 153 -7.16 60.49 -17.37
CA SER A 153 -7.88 60.84 -16.12
C SER A 153 -8.87 59.90 -15.42
N GLU A 154 -8.55 59.69 -14.13
CA GLU A 154 -9.41 59.59 -12.94
C GLU A 154 -10.21 58.31 -12.62
N GLY A 155 -9.84 57.70 -11.49
CA GLY A 155 -10.70 57.77 -10.31
C GLY A 155 -11.50 56.53 -9.89
N ARG A 156 -11.20 56.06 -8.66
CA ARG A 156 -12.09 55.39 -7.69
C ARG A 156 -12.44 53.89 -7.82
N THR A 157 -11.87 53.15 -6.86
CA THR A 157 -12.53 52.16 -5.97
C THR A 157 -13.59 51.22 -6.54
N SER A 158 -13.29 49.92 -6.62
CA SER A 158 -14.25 48.91 -6.19
C SER A 158 -13.60 47.56 -5.92
N ARG A 159 -14.16 46.85 -4.93
CA ARG A 159 -13.76 45.56 -4.39
C ARG A 159 -13.72 44.48 -5.48
N HIS A 160 -12.61 43.76 -5.59
CA HIS A 160 -12.58 42.51 -6.35
C HIS A 160 -13.11 41.38 -5.47
N VAL A 161 -14.43 41.22 -5.47
CA VAL A 161 -15.09 39.95 -5.15
C VAL A 161 -15.15 39.17 -6.46
N PRO A 162 -14.53 37.98 -6.60
CA PRO A 162 -14.76 37.15 -7.77
C PRO A 162 -16.21 36.66 -7.78
N PRO A 163 -16.89 36.69 -8.94
CA PRO A 163 -18.31 36.35 -9.02
C PRO A 163 -18.54 34.86 -8.75
N SER A 164 -19.52 34.61 -7.87
CA SER A 164 -20.18 33.35 -7.65
C SER A 164 -20.55 32.67 -8.97
N CYS A 165 -20.05 31.46 -9.20
CA CYS A 165 -20.62 30.57 -10.19
C CYS A 165 -21.98 30.10 -9.67
N VAL A 166 -23.03 30.67 -10.24
CA VAL A 166 -24.42 30.22 -10.12
C VAL A 166 -24.49 28.80 -10.70
N VAL A 167 -24.74 27.82 -9.84
CA VAL A 167 -25.28 26.52 -10.25
C VAL A 167 -26.79 26.68 -10.26
N ALA A 168 -27.40 26.40 -11.41
CA ALA A 168 -28.84 26.32 -11.59
C ALA A 168 -29.13 25.12 -12.51
N PRO A 169 -30.31 24.51 -12.40
CA PRO A 169 -30.57 23.27 -11.66
C PRO A 169 -30.23 21.97 -12.39
#